data_AF-W1NUR1-F1
#
_entry.id   AF-W1NUR1-F1
#
_cell.length_a   1.000
_cell.length_b   1.000
_cell.length_c   1.000
_cell.angle_alpha   90.00
_cell.angle_beta   90.00
_cell.angle_gamma   90.00
#
_symmetry.space_group_name_H-M   'P 1'
#
loop_
_entity.id
_entity.type
_entity.pdbx_description
1 polymer ?
#
loop_
_entity_poly.entity_id
_entity_poly.type
_entity_poly.pdbx_seq_one_letter_code
_entity_poly.pdbx_strand_id
1 'polypeptide(L)'
;MDLDLEFPVLLPEDQPECISELFASESEHMPLQNYFERYKTRDLRLSTRQESISLILKAQSLCNLDPFVPYLAISYLDRFMSRQEMPKGKAWISKLISLSCLSLAAKMKNVAFCLSDFQSEERFMFDTQTIKRMELLILRILDWRLRSVTPFSFINFFLSSIKLEDRPSIEALKNRTVEIIIKTQQEINLLEFKPSIIAAAALLCASQEPLLPLLKKAISACEYVNKEKLARCYHLINNTLITSYSSPLPTTTSSRLTPACVLDQQHCCSSNCSSSEITTTSASHNIADNISLHQLLYPQPAPPQKRRKLNDLCTQNIQLSQAQHC
;
A
#
# COMPACT_ATOMS: atom_id res chain seq x y z
N MET A 1 -7.82 20.63 -23.27
CA MET A 1 -7.06 19.49 -23.83
C MET A 1 -6.21 18.99 -22.68
N ASP A 2 -6.87 18.30 -21.76
CA ASP A 2 -6.24 17.70 -20.60
C ASP A 2 -6.17 16.21 -20.91
N LEU A 3 -4.94 15.71 -21.12
CA LEU A 3 -4.70 14.29 -21.20
C LEU A 3 -4.86 13.73 -19.79
N ASP A 4 -6.04 13.18 -19.52
CA ASP A 4 -6.23 12.26 -18.41
C ASP A 4 -5.20 11.14 -18.57
N LEU A 5 -4.27 11.09 -17.63
CA LEU A 5 -3.32 10.01 -17.46
C LEU A 5 -4.09 8.80 -16.93
N GLU A 6 -4.98 8.24 -17.76
CA GLU A 6 -5.61 6.96 -17.55
C GLU A 6 -4.52 5.92 -17.44
N PHE A 7 -4.25 5.41 -16.24
CA PHE A 7 -3.83 4.03 -16.06
C PHE A 7 -4.09 3.59 -14.61
N PRO A 8 -5.11 2.77 -14.32
CA PRO A 8 -4.87 1.36 -14.02
C PRO A 8 -4.40 0.69 -15.32
N VAL A 9 -3.56 -0.34 -15.30
CA VAL A 9 -3.18 -1.11 -16.51
C VAL A 9 -4.38 -1.24 -17.48
N LEU A 10 -4.49 -0.36 -18.48
CA LEU A 10 -5.37 -0.45 -19.63
C LEU A 10 -4.78 -1.61 -20.41
N LEU A 11 -5.19 -2.81 -20.02
CA LEU A 11 -5.19 -3.92 -20.93
C LEU A 11 -6.09 -3.49 -22.09
N PRO A 12 -5.60 -3.50 -23.34
CA PRO A 12 -6.47 -3.36 -24.50
C PRO A 12 -7.65 -4.31 -24.30
N GLU A 13 -8.87 -3.81 -24.48
CA GLU A 13 -10.13 -4.46 -24.09
C GLU A 13 -10.37 -5.87 -24.68
N ASP A 14 -9.46 -6.46 -25.47
CA ASP A 14 -9.72 -7.68 -26.26
C ASP A 14 -8.59 -8.73 -26.28
N GLN A 15 -7.69 -8.81 -25.29
CA GLN A 15 -6.60 -9.82 -25.31
C GLN A 15 -6.65 -10.80 -24.11
N PRO A 16 -7.22 -12.02 -24.26
CA PRO A 16 -7.31 -13.02 -23.20
C PRO A 16 -5.93 -13.50 -22.69
N GLU A 17 -4.90 -13.45 -23.54
CA GLU A 17 -3.51 -13.76 -23.19
C GLU A 17 -2.98 -12.83 -22.09
N CYS A 18 -3.46 -11.58 -22.06
CA CYS A 18 -3.00 -10.60 -21.09
C CYS A 18 -3.63 -10.74 -19.69
N ILE A 19 -4.78 -11.38 -19.60
CA ILE A 19 -5.49 -11.58 -18.33
C ILE A 19 -4.81 -12.69 -17.52
N SER A 20 -4.44 -13.80 -18.17
CA SER A 20 -3.74 -14.91 -17.49
C SER A 20 -2.41 -14.44 -16.89
N GLU A 21 -1.64 -13.63 -17.63
CA GLU A 21 -0.40 -13.01 -17.15
C GLU A 21 -0.63 -12.05 -15.97
N LEU A 22 -1.74 -11.30 -15.96
CA LEU A 22 -2.11 -10.43 -14.85
C LEU A 22 -2.37 -11.24 -13.56
N PHE A 23 -3.11 -12.34 -13.66
CA PHE A 23 -3.35 -13.25 -12.53
C PHE A 23 -2.10 -14.00 -12.08
N ALA A 24 -1.19 -14.34 -13.01
CA ALA A 24 0.08 -14.99 -12.67
C ALA A 24 1.02 -14.03 -11.91
N SER A 25 1.12 -12.78 -12.37
CA SER A 25 2.06 -11.78 -11.86
C SER A 25 1.60 -11.06 -10.57
N GLU A 26 0.33 -11.19 -10.17
CA GLU A 26 -0.19 -10.48 -8.99
C GLU A 26 0.54 -10.84 -7.69
N SER A 27 1.01 -12.09 -7.57
CA SER A 27 1.73 -12.58 -6.40
C SER A 27 3.12 -11.94 -6.24
N GLU A 28 3.73 -11.50 -7.33
CA GLU A 28 5.04 -10.84 -7.33
C GLU A 28 4.98 -9.42 -6.75
N HIS A 29 3.77 -8.87 -6.67
CA HIS A 29 3.48 -7.52 -6.17
C HIS A 29 2.90 -7.55 -4.74
N MET A 30 2.86 -8.71 -4.10
CA MET A 30 2.41 -8.85 -2.71
C MET A 30 3.58 -8.74 -1.71
N PRO A 31 3.30 -8.31 -0.46
CA PRO A 31 4.22 -8.53 0.66
C PRO A 31 4.55 -10.01 0.84
N LEU A 32 5.73 -10.33 1.38
CA LEU A 32 6.10 -11.71 1.70
C LEU A 32 5.14 -12.32 2.72
N GLN A 33 4.77 -13.59 2.53
CA GLN A 33 3.79 -14.30 3.38
C GLN A 33 4.18 -14.30 4.88
N ASN A 34 5.48 -14.38 5.17
CA ASN A 34 5.99 -14.32 6.54
C ASN A 34 5.76 -12.95 7.22
N TYR A 35 5.43 -11.90 6.47
CA TYR A 35 5.07 -10.60 7.05
C TYR A 35 3.77 -10.69 7.82
N PHE A 36 2.75 -11.33 7.23
CA PHE A 36 1.46 -11.57 7.85
C PHE A 36 1.56 -12.53 9.06
N GLU A 37 2.35 -13.59 8.96
CA GLU A 37 2.55 -14.52 10.10
C GLU A 37 3.37 -13.90 11.24
N ARG A 38 4.38 -13.07 10.92
CA ARG A 38 5.10 -12.27 11.92
C ARG A 38 4.22 -11.20 12.56
N TYR A 39 3.19 -10.73 11.85
CA TYR A 39 2.19 -9.81 12.37
C TYR A 39 1.30 -10.47 13.43
N LYS A 40 0.77 -11.67 13.15
CA LYS A 40 -0.08 -12.41 14.12
C LYS A 40 0.60 -12.70 15.46
N THR A 41 1.94 -12.71 15.47
CA THR A 41 2.75 -13.15 16.62
C THR A 41 3.45 -12.02 17.37
N ARG A 42 3.43 -10.76 16.89
CA ARG A 42 4.18 -9.64 17.50
C ARG A 42 3.45 -8.30 17.44
N ASP A 43 3.04 -7.83 18.62
CA ASP A 43 2.30 -6.57 18.85
C ASP A 43 3.07 -5.29 18.42
N LEU A 44 4.40 -5.25 18.59
CA LEU A 44 5.21 -4.06 18.28
C LEU A 44 5.27 -3.66 16.79
N ARG A 45 4.93 -4.55 15.86
CA ARG A 45 4.90 -4.23 14.42
C ARG A 45 3.58 -3.60 13.99
N LEU A 46 2.53 -3.76 14.80
CA LEU A 46 1.20 -3.20 14.58
C LEU A 46 1.24 -1.68 14.63
N SER A 47 1.81 -1.17 15.73
CA SER A 47 1.94 0.27 15.97
C SER A 47 2.79 0.93 14.89
N THR A 48 3.92 0.33 14.50
CA THR A 48 4.81 0.93 13.49
C THR A 48 4.13 1.05 12.11
N ARG A 49 3.38 0.02 11.67
CA ARG A 49 2.64 0.08 10.41
C ARG A 49 1.52 1.12 10.48
N GLN A 50 0.75 1.11 11.57
CA GLN A 50 -0.35 2.06 11.76
C GLN A 50 0.13 3.51 11.82
N GLU A 51 1.22 3.80 12.53
CA GLU A 51 1.86 5.12 12.57
C GLU A 51 2.33 5.55 11.18
N SER A 52 2.94 4.65 10.42
CA SER A 52 3.41 4.90 9.05
C SER A 52 2.25 5.23 8.10
N ILE A 53 1.18 4.45 8.17
CA ILE A 53 -0.05 4.68 7.39
C ILE A 53 -0.70 5.99 7.80
N SER A 54 -0.81 6.27 9.10
CA SER A 54 -1.35 7.52 9.62
C SER A 54 -0.58 8.73 9.08
N LEU A 55 0.75 8.66 9.05
CA LEU A 55 1.60 9.70 8.49
C LEU A 55 1.33 9.91 6.99
N ILE A 56 1.22 8.81 6.22
CA ILE A 56 0.92 8.86 4.77
C ILE A 56 -0.44 9.51 4.52
N LEU A 57 -1.48 9.12 5.28
CA LEU A 57 -2.83 9.67 5.12
C LEU A 57 -2.92 11.12 5.60
N LYS A 58 -2.17 11.50 6.63
CA LYS A 58 -2.06 12.91 7.02
C LYS A 58 -1.42 13.74 5.90
N ALA A 59 -0.36 13.24 5.27
CA ALA A 59 0.24 13.90 4.11
C ALA A 59 -0.72 14.01 2.92
N GLN A 60 -1.54 12.97 2.68
CA GLN A 60 -2.61 13.05 1.68
C GLN A 60 -3.56 14.21 1.98
N SER A 61 -4.05 14.35 3.22
CA SER A 61 -4.99 15.41 3.60
C SER A 61 -4.40 16.81 3.52
N LEU A 62 -3.13 16.99 3.91
CA LEU A 62 -2.47 18.29 3.92
C LEU A 62 -2.05 18.75 2.53
N CYS A 63 -1.64 17.82 1.68
CA CYS A 63 -1.15 18.12 0.32
C CYS A 63 -2.21 17.90 -0.76
N ASN A 64 -3.47 17.59 -0.40
CA ASN A 64 -4.57 17.28 -1.32
C ASN A 64 -4.20 16.25 -2.39
N LEU A 65 -3.52 15.17 -2.00
CA LEU A 65 -3.05 14.16 -2.94
C LEU A 65 -4.21 13.27 -3.41
N ASP A 66 -4.17 12.89 -4.68
CA ASP A 66 -5.05 11.88 -5.26
C ASP A 66 -5.02 10.58 -4.42
N PRO A 67 -6.17 9.95 -4.09
CA PRO A 67 -6.24 8.77 -3.22
C PRO A 67 -5.42 7.55 -3.69
N PHE A 68 -5.06 7.44 -4.97
CA PHE A 68 -4.19 6.36 -5.43
C PHE A 68 -2.72 6.57 -5.04
N VAL A 69 -2.29 7.81 -4.80
CA VAL A 69 -0.94 8.12 -4.33
C VAL A 69 -0.65 7.48 -2.96
N PRO A 70 -1.42 7.74 -1.88
CA PRO A 70 -1.22 7.06 -0.60
C PRO A 70 -1.48 5.55 -0.73
N TYR A 71 -2.39 5.11 -1.59
CA TYR A 71 -2.59 3.68 -1.82
C TYR A 71 -1.33 2.97 -2.32
N LEU A 72 -0.66 3.55 -3.32
CA LEU A 72 0.61 3.03 -3.82
C LEU A 72 1.70 3.12 -2.76
N ALA A 73 1.76 4.23 -2.02
CA ALA A 73 2.75 4.42 -0.95
C ALA A 73 2.62 3.33 0.13
N ILE A 74 1.41 3.02 0.59
CA ILE A 74 1.14 1.96 1.57
C ILE A 74 1.50 0.59 0.99
N SER A 75 1.22 0.35 -0.30
CA SER A 75 1.62 -0.89 -0.97
C SER A 75 3.14 -1.06 -1.01
N TYR A 76 3.89 0.02 -1.28
CA TYR A 76 5.36 0.00 -1.24
C TYR A 76 5.89 -0.22 0.17
N LEU A 77 5.27 0.44 1.16
CA LEU A 77 5.60 0.31 2.57
C LEU A 77 5.47 -1.14 3.05
N ASP A 78 4.32 -1.77 2.80
CA ASP A 78 4.04 -3.14 3.23
C ASP A 78 5.01 -4.14 2.55
N ARG A 79 5.28 -3.96 1.26
CA ARG A 79 6.27 -4.78 0.53
C ARG A 79 7.68 -4.59 1.08
N PHE A 80 8.08 -3.36 1.38
CA PHE A 80 9.40 -3.05 1.96
C PHE A 80 9.56 -3.66 3.36
N MET A 81 8.59 -3.42 4.25
CA MET A 81 8.58 -3.94 5.62
C MET A 81 8.46 -5.47 5.67
N SER A 82 7.94 -6.11 4.62
CA SER A 82 7.95 -7.57 4.51
C SER A 82 9.36 -8.13 4.30
N ARG A 83 10.23 -7.40 3.59
CA ARG A 83 11.59 -7.84 3.23
C ARG A 83 12.64 -7.40 4.24
N GLN A 84 12.41 -6.28 4.94
CA GLN A 84 13.39 -5.67 5.85
C GLN A 84 12.94 -5.74 7.31
N GLU A 85 13.88 -6.08 8.19
CA GLU A 85 13.64 -5.97 9.63
C GLU A 85 13.86 -4.53 10.10
N MET A 86 12.90 -4.02 10.88
CA MET A 86 13.00 -2.67 11.43
C MET A 86 13.86 -2.66 12.69
N PRO A 87 14.89 -1.78 12.75
CA PRO A 87 15.65 -1.59 13.96
C PRO A 87 14.73 -1.17 15.12
N LYS A 88 14.80 -1.91 16.23
CA LYS A 88 14.02 -1.57 17.43
C LYS A 88 14.47 -0.23 18.00
N GLY A 89 13.53 0.56 18.50
CA GLY A 89 13.82 1.82 19.20
C GLY A 89 14.15 3.02 18.28
N LYS A 90 14.02 2.88 16.96
CA LYS A 90 14.26 3.97 15.99
C LYS A 90 13.00 4.33 15.20
N ALA A 91 12.00 4.88 15.89
CA ALA A 91 10.72 5.28 15.29
C ALA A 91 10.85 6.31 14.15
N TRP A 92 11.94 7.08 14.10
CA TRP A 92 12.17 8.01 12.99
C TRP A 92 12.43 7.27 11.64
N ILE A 93 12.90 6.02 11.67
CA ILE A 93 13.18 5.25 10.45
C ILE A 93 11.89 4.90 9.73
N SER A 94 10.82 4.53 10.45
CA SER A 94 9.52 4.25 9.83
C SER A 94 8.93 5.50 9.17
N LYS A 95 9.10 6.68 9.80
CA LYS A 95 8.73 7.97 9.19
C LYS A 95 9.51 8.23 7.89
N LEU A 96 10.82 8.03 7.91
CA LEU A 96 11.66 8.19 6.72
C LEU A 96 11.23 7.26 5.57
N ILE A 97 10.96 5.99 5.88
CA ILE A 97 10.46 5.01 4.90
C ILE A 97 9.11 5.46 4.35
N SER A 98 8.17 5.84 5.23
CA SER A 98 6.83 6.27 4.85
C SER A 98 6.84 7.43 3.87
N LEU A 99 7.63 8.47 4.16
CA LEU A 99 7.76 9.64 3.29
C LEU A 99 8.46 9.32 1.97
N SER A 100 9.42 8.41 1.99
CA SER A 100 10.10 7.96 0.77
C SER A 100 9.18 7.12 -0.11
N CYS A 101 8.37 6.23 0.48
CA CYS A 101 7.30 5.52 -0.22
C CYS A 101 6.28 6.48 -0.84
N LEU A 102 5.89 7.52 -0.11
CA LEU A 102 4.96 8.54 -0.59
C LEU A 102 5.56 9.36 -1.74
N SER A 103 6.83 9.77 -1.63
CA SER A 103 7.51 10.50 -2.70
C SER A 103 7.67 9.65 -3.97
N LEU A 104 8.02 8.36 -3.83
CA LEU A 104 8.02 7.42 -4.95
C LEU A 104 6.63 7.27 -5.58
N ALA A 105 5.58 7.15 -4.79
CA ALA A 105 4.22 7.04 -5.30
C ALA A 105 3.78 8.31 -6.05
N ALA A 106 4.09 9.50 -5.52
CA ALA A 106 3.81 10.77 -6.18
C ALA A 106 4.55 10.88 -7.52
N LYS A 107 5.84 10.50 -7.56
CA LYS A 107 6.62 10.44 -8.81
C LYS A 107 6.03 9.46 -9.82
N MET A 108 5.61 8.27 -9.38
CA MET A 108 4.95 7.28 -10.24
C MET A 108 3.62 7.77 -10.80
N LYS A 109 2.94 8.68 -10.09
CA LYS A 109 1.68 9.31 -10.50
C LYS A 109 1.88 10.68 -11.18
N ASN A 110 3.11 11.13 -11.38
CA ASN A 110 3.43 12.48 -11.88
C ASN A 110 2.74 13.60 -11.09
N VAL A 111 2.55 13.39 -9.78
CA VAL A 111 1.95 14.39 -8.87
C VAL A 111 3.07 15.15 -8.17
N ALA A 112 2.96 16.48 -8.14
CA ALA A 112 3.87 17.31 -7.36
C ALA A 112 3.63 17.06 -5.86
N PHE A 113 4.68 16.67 -5.14
CA PHE A 113 4.62 16.47 -3.70
C PHE A 113 5.76 17.25 -3.02
N CYS A 114 5.39 18.28 -2.27
CA CYS A 114 6.34 19.12 -1.55
C CYS A 114 6.59 18.57 -0.15
N LEU A 115 7.68 17.82 0.00
CA LEU A 115 8.07 17.20 1.27
C LEU A 115 8.41 18.22 2.37
N SER A 116 8.93 19.39 2.01
CA SER A 116 9.34 20.41 2.99
C SER A 116 8.16 20.94 3.81
N ASP A 117 7.04 21.19 3.14
CA ASP A 117 5.87 21.82 3.75
C ASP A 117 5.19 20.86 4.73
N PHE A 118 5.17 19.57 4.38
CA PHE A 118 4.67 18.52 5.27
C PHE A 118 5.58 18.30 6.50
N GLN A 119 6.89 18.31 6.29
CA GLN A 119 7.86 18.08 7.37
C GLN A 119 7.88 19.19 8.43
N SER A 120 7.65 20.44 8.03
CA SER A 120 7.53 21.56 8.98
C SER A 120 6.36 21.37 9.95
N GLU A 121 5.24 20.81 9.50
CA GLU A 121 4.06 20.55 10.33
C GLU A 121 4.34 19.45 11.37
N GLU A 122 5.14 18.44 10.99
CA GLU A 122 5.40 17.25 11.80
C GLU A 122 6.60 17.37 12.76
N ARG A 123 7.29 18.53 12.77
CA ARG A 123 8.44 18.81 13.63
C ARG A 123 9.59 17.79 13.52
N PHE A 124 9.77 17.22 12.33
CA PHE A 124 10.96 16.44 12.00
C PHE A 124 11.47 16.87 10.63
N MET A 125 12.79 16.88 10.44
CA MET A 125 13.39 17.28 9.17
C MET A 125 14.36 16.23 8.66
N PHE A 126 14.03 15.65 7.51
CA PHE A 126 14.91 14.87 6.67
C PHE A 126 15.33 15.72 5.48
N ASP A 127 16.63 15.86 5.31
CA ASP A 127 17.14 16.52 4.11
C ASP A 127 16.76 15.73 2.85
N THR A 128 16.68 16.43 1.72
CA THR A 128 16.33 15.85 0.42
C THR A 128 17.24 14.69 0.01
N GLN A 129 18.52 14.72 0.42
CA GLN A 129 19.48 13.66 0.10
C GLN A 129 19.19 12.37 0.88
N THR A 130 18.76 12.50 2.13
CA THR A 130 18.36 11.38 3.00
C THR A 130 17.11 10.70 2.46
N ILE A 131 16.11 11.48 2.01
CA ILE A 131 14.94 10.93 1.31
C ILE A 131 15.36 10.19 0.04
N LYS A 132 16.14 10.82 -0.85
CA LYS A 132 16.62 10.19 -2.10
C LYS A 132 17.38 8.88 -1.86
N ARG A 133 18.21 8.82 -0.82
CA ARG A 133 18.92 7.59 -0.43
C ARG A 133 17.95 6.49 0.00
N MET A 134 16.94 6.83 0.79
CA MET A 134 15.91 5.87 1.19
C MET A 134 15.03 5.43 0.01
N GLU A 135 14.68 6.33 -0.92
CA GLU A 135 13.98 5.98 -2.16
C GLU A 135 14.76 4.95 -2.98
N LEU A 136 16.07 5.16 -3.18
CA LEU A 136 16.93 4.22 -3.89
C LEU A 136 16.99 2.86 -3.18
N LEU A 137 17.03 2.86 -1.84
CA LEU A 137 16.98 1.62 -1.06
C LEU A 137 15.64 0.90 -1.26
N ILE A 138 14.52 1.61 -1.20
CA ILE A 138 13.18 1.05 -1.44
C ILE A 138 13.11 0.47 -2.85
N LEU A 139 13.55 1.23 -3.87
CA LEU A 139 13.61 0.78 -5.25
C LEU A 139 14.40 -0.52 -5.39
N ARG A 140 15.61 -0.58 -4.80
CA ARG A 140 16.44 -1.79 -4.81
C ARG A 140 15.76 -2.96 -4.11
N ILE A 141 15.20 -2.75 -2.93
CA ILE A 141 14.52 -3.79 -2.15
C ILE A 141 13.26 -4.30 -2.86
N LEU A 142 12.59 -3.47 -3.65
CA LEU A 142 11.42 -3.82 -4.44
C LEU A 142 11.75 -4.25 -5.87
N ASP A 143 13.03 -4.46 -6.20
CA ASP A 143 13.52 -4.85 -7.53
C ASP A 143 13.05 -3.90 -8.65
N TRP A 144 12.91 -2.61 -8.33
CA TRP A 144 12.36 -1.55 -9.20
C TRP A 144 10.91 -1.76 -9.65
N ARG A 145 10.20 -2.73 -9.07
CA ARG A 145 8.81 -3.08 -9.41
C ARG A 145 7.83 -2.15 -8.69
N LEU A 146 7.84 -0.86 -9.02
CA LEU A 146 6.88 0.11 -8.47
C LEU A 146 5.53 0.06 -9.20
N ARG A 147 5.51 -0.27 -10.49
CA ARG A 147 4.27 -0.50 -11.25
C ARG A 147 3.60 -1.79 -10.78
N SER A 148 2.85 -1.68 -9.70
CA SER A 148 2.28 -2.83 -9.00
C SER A 148 1.00 -3.30 -9.66
N VAL A 149 0.81 -4.61 -9.73
CA VAL A 149 -0.52 -5.20 -9.99
C VAL A 149 -1.36 -4.97 -8.74
N THR A 150 -2.43 -4.19 -8.88
CA THR A 150 -3.31 -3.78 -7.76
C THR A 150 -4.72 -4.32 -7.98
N PRO A 151 -5.58 -4.36 -6.95
CA PRO A 151 -6.97 -4.79 -7.09
C PRO A 151 -7.72 -4.00 -8.18
N PHE A 152 -7.36 -2.73 -8.40
CA PHE A 152 -7.95 -1.88 -9.43
C PHE A 152 -7.82 -2.47 -10.84
N SER A 153 -6.73 -3.20 -11.12
CA SER A 153 -6.48 -3.84 -12.42
C SER A 153 -7.49 -4.96 -12.74
N PHE A 154 -8.15 -5.54 -11.73
CA PHE A 154 -9.09 -6.64 -11.91
C PHE A 154 -10.56 -6.21 -11.94
N ILE A 155 -10.86 -4.95 -11.60
CA ILE A 155 -12.25 -4.47 -11.52
C ILE A 155 -12.94 -4.57 -12.88
N ASN A 156 -12.30 -4.02 -13.93
CA ASN A 156 -12.86 -4.05 -15.28
C ASN A 156 -13.07 -5.50 -15.78
N PHE A 157 -12.15 -6.41 -15.45
CA PHE A 157 -12.27 -7.83 -15.81
C PHE A 157 -13.53 -8.49 -15.20
N PHE A 158 -13.81 -8.25 -13.91
CA PHE A 158 -15.02 -8.79 -13.30
C PHE A 158 -16.30 -8.09 -13.78
N LEU A 159 -16.22 -6.81 -14.12
CA LEU A 159 -17.34 -6.07 -14.70
C LEU A 159 -17.65 -6.49 -16.14
N SER A 160 -16.65 -6.83 -16.97
CA SER A 160 -16.90 -7.33 -18.33
C SER A 160 -17.51 -8.72 -18.35
N SER A 161 -17.40 -9.46 -17.24
CA SER A 161 -18.01 -10.79 -17.07
C SER A 161 -19.54 -10.75 -16.90
N ILE A 162 -20.13 -9.56 -16.70
CA ILE A 162 -21.57 -9.33 -16.62
C ILE A 162 -22.04 -8.47 -17.80
N LYS A 163 -23.16 -8.84 -18.41
CA LYS A 163 -23.78 -8.03 -19.47
C LYS A 163 -24.59 -6.91 -18.83
N LEU A 164 -23.93 -5.79 -18.52
CA LEU A 164 -24.61 -4.55 -18.13
C LEU A 164 -24.60 -3.59 -19.32
N GLU A 165 -25.77 -3.13 -19.76
CA GLU A 165 -25.89 -2.18 -20.87
C GLU A 165 -25.85 -0.73 -20.39
N ASP A 166 -26.13 -0.49 -19.10
CA ASP A 166 -26.20 0.84 -18.51
C ASP A 166 -24.83 1.33 -18.01
N ARG A 167 -24.14 2.12 -18.86
CA ARG A 167 -22.79 2.66 -18.59
C ARG A 167 -22.70 3.46 -17.27
N PRO A 168 -23.62 4.41 -16.96
CA PRO A 168 -23.63 5.10 -15.67
C PRO A 168 -23.64 4.17 -14.44
N SER A 169 -24.40 3.07 -14.48
CA SER A 169 -24.46 2.09 -13.38
C SER A 169 -23.13 1.36 -13.18
N ILE A 170 -22.45 0.98 -14.29
CA ILE A 170 -21.13 0.35 -14.25
C ILE A 170 -20.11 1.29 -13.60
N GLU A 171 -20.10 2.57 -14.00
CA GLU A 171 -19.16 3.55 -13.48
C GLU A 171 -19.39 3.84 -11.99
N ALA A 172 -20.65 3.99 -11.58
CA ALA A 172 -20.99 4.16 -10.16
C ALA A 172 -20.54 2.96 -9.31
N LEU A 173 -20.75 1.74 -9.80
CA LEU A 173 -20.30 0.52 -9.14
C LEU A 173 -18.78 0.42 -9.07
N LYS A 174 -18.08 0.78 -10.15
CA LYS A 174 -16.63 0.83 -10.21
C LYS A 174 -16.08 1.83 -9.19
N ASN A 175 -16.63 3.04 -9.14
CA ASN A 175 -16.21 4.08 -8.19
C ASN A 175 -16.42 3.63 -6.74
N ARG A 176 -17.57 3.03 -6.42
CA ARG A 176 -17.82 2.46 -5.10
C ARG A 176 -16.86 1.32 -4.76
N THR A 177 -16.52 0.47 -5.72
CA THR A 177 -15.55 -0.62 -5.54
C THR A 177 -14.16 -0.07 -5.23
N VAL A 178 -13.71 0.94 -5.98
CA VAL A 178 -12.44 1.65 -5.74
C VAL A 178 -12.42 2.25 -4.33
N GLU A 179 -13.49 2.92 -3.92
CA GLU A 179 -13.60 3.51 -2.58
C GLU A 179 -13.47 2.45 -1.48
N ILE A 180 -14.14 1.31 -1.62
CA ILE A 180 -14.04 0.19 -0.66
C ILE A 180 -12.60 -0.35 -0.59
N ILE A 181 -11.94 -0.54 -1.73
CA ILE A 181 -10.55 -1.02 -1.78
C ILE A 181 -9.62 -0.05 -1.04
N ILE A 182 -9.77 1.25 -1.25
CA ILE A 182 -8.94 2.28 -0.61
C ILE A 182 -9.21 2.31 0.90
N LYS A 183 -10.49 2.33 1.31
CA LYS A 183 -10.87 2.40 2.74
C LYS A 183 -10.36 1.21 3.54
N THR A 184 -10.39 0.03 2.94
CA THR A 184 -10.03 -1.21 3.64
C THR A 184 -8.53 -1.50 3.63
N GLN A 185 -7.71 -0.78 2.87
CA GLN A 185 -6.26 -1.05 2.76
C GLN A 185 -5.51 -1.03 4.10
N GLN A 186 -6.01 -0.29 5.08
CA GLN A 186 -5.42 -0.24 6.42
C GLN A 186 -5.57 -1.57 7.17
N GLU A 187 -6.50 -2.42 6.75
CA GLU A 187 -6.70 -3.76 7.32
C GLU A 187 -5.57 -4.68 6.90
N ILE A 188 -4.66 -4.91 7.82
CA ILE A 188 -3.55 -5.85 7.66
C ILE A 188 -4.00 -7.27 7.27
N ASN A 189 -5.17 -7.72 7.73
CA ASN A 189 -5.67 -9.05 7.39
C ASN A 189 -5.96 -9.16 5.89
N LEU A 190 -6.12 -8.04 5.17
CA LEU A 190 -6.25 -8.06 3.73
C LEU A 190 -4.95 -8.39 2.99
N LEU A 191 -3.78 -8.23 3.62
CA LEU A 191 -2.49 -8.56 3.02
C LEU A 191 -2.30 -10.07 2.77
N GLU A 192 -3.15 -10.93 3.35
CA GLU A 192 -3.18 -12.37 3.05
C GLU A 192 -3.72 -12.66 1.64
N PHE A 193 -4.59 -11.78 1.12
CA PHE A 193 -5.34 -12.03 -0.11
C PHE A 193 -4.65 -11.44 -1.33
N LYS A 194 -4.74 -12.16 -2.44
CA LYS A 194 -4.26 -11.67 -3.72
C LYS A 194 -5.08 -10.45 -4.19
N PRO A 195 -4.49 -9.52 -4.95
CA PRO A 195 -5.19 -8.37 -5.50
C PRO A 195 -6.53 -8.70 -6.21
N SER A 196 -6.56 -9.78 -6.98
CA SER A 196 -7.77 -10.26 -7.66
C SER A 196 -8.89 -10.65 -6.70
N ILE A 197 -8.56 -11.31 -5.59
CA ILE A 197 -9.51 -11.69 -4.55
C ILE A 197 -10.07 -10.46 -3.84
N ILE A 198 -9.22 -9.47 -3.53
CA ILE A 198 -9.64 -8.20 -2.93
C ILE A 198 -10.59 -7.46 -3.87
N ALA A 199 -10.27 -7.40 -5.17
CA ALA A 199 -11.11 -6.76 -6.17
C ALA A 199 -12.50 -7.41 -6.27
N ALA A 200 -12.53 -8.74 -6.37
CA ALA A 200 -13.78 -9.49 -6.42
C ALA A 200 -14.62 -9.30 -5.14
N ALA A 201 -13.99 -9.40 -3.96
CA ALA A 201 -14.67 -9.21 -2.68
C ALA A 201 -15.22 -7.79 -2.53
N ALA A 202 -14.43 -6.77 -2.86
CA ALA A 202 -14.86 -5.37 -2.82
C ALA A 202 -16.01 -5.10 -3.80
N LEU A 203 -15.95 -5.67 -5.01
CA LEU A 203 -17.00 -5.54 -6.01
C LEU A 203 -18.32 -6.15 -5.52
N LEU A 204 -18.26 -7.32 -4.86
CA LEU A 204 -19.42 -7.92 -4.21
C LEU A 204 -19.98 -7.03 -3.09
N CYS A 205 -19.13 -6.41 -2.26
CA CYS A 205 -19.55 -5.47 -1.22
C CYS A 205 -20.14 -4.16 -1.79
N ALA A 206 -19.67 -3.72 -2.96
CA ALA A 206 -20.16 -2.52 -3.64
C ALA A 206 -21.51 -2.77 -4.33
N SER A 207 -21.75 -3.99 -4.80
CA SER A 207 -22.95 -4.35 -5.54
C SER A 207 -24.21 -4.43 -4.67
N GLN A 208 -25.34 -4.07 -5.25
CA GLN A 208 -26.67 -4.14 -4.64
C GLN A 208 -27.59 -5.02 -5.51
N GLU A 209 -28.75 -5.40 -4.98
CA GLU A 209 -29.78 -6.06 -5.78
C GLU A 209 -30.26 -5.15 -6.91
N PRO A 210 -30.53 -5.66 -8.13
CA PRO A 210 -30.54 -7.07 -8.54
C PRO A 210 -29.20 -7.60 -9.10
N LEU A 211 -28.12 -6.83 -9.00
CA LEU A 211 -26.84 -7.14 -9.66
C LEU A 211 -26.00 -8.17 -8.89
N LEU A 212 -26.13 -8.18 -7.56
CA LEU A 212 -25.36 -9.03 -6.66
C LEU A 212 -25.38 -10.53 -7.04
N PRO A 213 -26.53 -11.16 -7.35
CA PRO A 213 -26.57 -12.56 -7.78
C PRO A 213 -25.81 -12.85 -9.07
N LEU A 214 -25.88 -11.92 -10.05
CA LEU A 214 -25.18 -12.05 -11.33
C LEU A 214 -23.66 -12.00 -11.13
N LEU A 215 -23.18 -11.03 -10.35
CA LEU A 215 -21.76 -10.90 -10.01
C LEU A 215 -21.25 -12.11 -9.21
N LYS A 216 -22.02 -12.57 -8.21
CA LYS A 216 -21.67 -13.79 -7.46
C LYS A 216 -21.50 -14.99 -8.38
N LYS A 217 -22.42 -15.18 -9.35
CA LYS A 217 -22.35 -16.28 -10.32
C LYS A 217 -21.14 -16.14 -11.23
N ALA A 218 -20.90 -14.96 -11.80
CA ALA A 218 -19.77 -14.69 -12.68
C ALA A 218 -18.42 -14.90 -11.98
N ILE A 219 -18.22 -14.31 -10.80
CA ILE A 219 -17.00 -14.46 -10.01
C ILE A 219 -16.79 -15.91 -9.59
N SER A 220 -17.86 -16.63 -9.21
CA SER A 220 -17.76 -18.05 -8.83
C SER A 220 -17.43 -18.99 -9.99
N ALA A 221 -17.66 -18.55 -11.23
CA ALA A 221 -17.30 -19.26 -12.45
C ALA A 221 -15.87 -18.95 -12.92
N CYS A 222 -15.23 -17.91 -12.37
CA CYS A 222 -13.86 -17.55 -12.70
C CYS A 222 -12.86 -18.56 -12.10
N GLU A 223 -12.09 -19.23 -12.97
CA GLU A 223 -11.12 -20.26 -12.59
C GLU A 223 -9.96 -19.75 -11.73
N TYR A 224 -9.60 -18.47 -11.87
CA TYR A 224 -8.51 -17.84 -11.13
C TYR A 224 -8.87 -17.49 -9.68
N VAL A 225 -10.15 -17.52 -9.32
CA VAL A 225 -10.66 -17.07 -8.02
C VAL A 225 -10.92 -18.25 -7.08
N ASN A 226 -10.11 -18.35 -6.02
CA ASN A 226 -10.34 -19.34 -4.97
C ASN A 226 -11.56 -18.94 -4.11
N LYS A 227 -12.59 -19.79 -4.10
CA LYS A 227 -13.88 -19.52 -3.44
C LYS A 227 -13.78 -19.36 -1.92
N GLU A 228 -12.94 -20.14 -1.26
CA GLU A 228 -12.76 -20.06 0.20
C GLU A 228 -12.07 -18.75 0.59
N LYS A 229 -10.99 -18.38 -0.11
CA LYS A 229 -10.30 -17.11 0.09
C LYS A 229 -11.20 -15.92 -0.23
N LEU A 230 -12.02 -16.01 -1.28
CA LEU A 230 -13.01 -14.98 -1.61
C LEU A 230 -14.02 -14.78 -0.47
N ALA A 231 -14.59 -15.86 0.06
CA ALA A 231 -15.54 -15.76 1.17
C ALA A 231 -14.92 -15.10 2.40
N ARG A 232 -13.71 -15.53 2.79
CA ARG A 232 -12.96 -14.94 3.91
C ARG A 232 -12.66 -13.45 3.69
N CYS A 233 -12.21 -13.07 2.49
CA CYS A 233 -11.91 -11.69 2.13
C CYS A 233 -13.17 -10.82 2.13
N TYR A 234 -14.27 -11.32 1.55
CA TYR A 234 -15.58 -10.64 1.55
C TYR A 234 -16.06 -10.35 2.97
N HIS A 235 -16.00 -11.34 3.87
CA HIS A 235 -16.39 -11.14 5.27
C HIS A 235 -15.53 -10.08 5.96
N LEU A 236 -14.21 -10.11 5.72
CA LEU A 236 -13.29 -9.12 6.31
C LEU A 236 -13.60 -7.70 5.83
N ILE A 237 -13.73 -7.50 4.51
CA ILE A 237 -14.08 -6.19 3.93
C ILE A 237 -15.42 -5.71 4.49
N ASN A 238 -16.44 -6.57 4.48
CA ASN A 238 -17.78 -6.22 4.95
C ASN A 238 -17.78 -5.81 6.43
N ASN A 239 -17.05 -6.54 7.29
CA ASN A 239 -16.94 -6.21 8.71
C ASN A 239 -16.25 -4.86 8.93
N THR A 240 -15.15 -4.59 8.22
CA THR A 240 -14.46 -3.29 8.28
C THR A 240 -15.38 -2.14 7.87
N LEU A 241 -16.17 -2.33 6.81
CA LEU A 241 -17.14 -1.33 6.38
C LEU A 241 -18.16 -1.06 7.51
N ILE A 242 -18.77 -2.11 8.09
CA ILE A 242 -19.72 -1.96 9.21
C ILE A 242 -19.09 -1.20 10.40
N THR A 243 -17.87 -1.56 10.81
CA THR A 243 -17.17 -0.89 11.91
C THR A 243 -16.91 0.59 11.61
N SER A 244 -16.53 0.91 10.36
CA SER A 244 -16.27 2.30 9.95
C SER A 244 -17.53 3.18 10.01
N TYR A 245 -18.72 2.63 9.73
CA TYR A 245 -19.99 3.36 9.83
C TYR A 245 -20.50 3.48 11.28
N SER A 246 -20.02 2.63 12.19
CA SER A 246 -20.48 2.58 13.59
C SER A 246 -19.66 3.45 14.55
N SER A 247 -18.50 3.95 14.11
CA SER A 247 -17.67 4.86 14.92
C SER A 247 -18.17 6.29 14.80
N PRO A 248 -18.42 7.03 15.91
CA PRO A 248 -18.65 8.47 15.85
C PRO A 248 -17.38 9.14 15.31
N LEU A 249 -17.53 10.00 14.30
CA LEU A 249 -16.46 10.85 13.80
C LEU A 249 -15.96 11.75 14.96
N PRO A 250 -14.64 11.88 15.21
CA PRO A 250 -14.16 13.02 15.97
C PRO A 250 -14.34 14.26 15.09
N THR A 251 -15.44 14.98 15.31
CA THR A 251 -15.71 16.26 14.68
C THR A 251 -14.65 17.28 15.11
N THR A 252 -13.60 17.42 14.30
CA THR A 252 -12.93 18.72 14.13
C THR A 252 -13.70 19.48 13.05
N THR A 253 -14.94 19.86 13.39
CA THR A 253 -15.69 20.85 12.60
C THR A 253 -15.08 22.21 12.87
N SER A 254 -14.25 22.64 11.93
CA SER A 254 -13.99 24.05 11.65
C SER A 254 -15.35 24.73 11.38
N SER A 255 -15.90 25.40 12.40
CA SER A 255 -17.08 26.23 12.23
C SER A 255 -16.66 27.53 11.52
N ARG A 256 -16.84 27.55 10.20
CA ARG A 256 -16.98 28.80 9.44
C ARG A 256 -18.29 29.44 9.89
N LEU A 257 -18.22 30.47 10.72
CA LEU A 257 -19.36 31.33 11.02
C LEU A 257 -19.55 32.29 9.83
N THR A 258 -20.68 32.17 9.14
CA THR A 258 -21.21 33.20 8.24
C THR A 258 -21.75 34.39 9.06
N PRO A 259 -21.68 35.62 8.54
CA PRO A 259 -21.95 36.83 9.31
C PRO A 259 -23.45 37.09 9.42
N ALA A 260 -23.93 37.41 10.63
CA ALA A 260 -25.25 37.98 10.87
C ALA A 260 -25.09 39.44 11.31
N CYS A 261 -25.89 40.31 10.70
CA CYS A 261 -25.93 41.76 10.86
C CYS A 261 -26.25 42.25 12.28
N VAL A 262 -25.53 43.31 12.67
CA VAL A 262 -25.99 44.61 13.20
C VAL A 262 -26.85 44.65 14.49
N LEU A 263 -26.34 45.45 15.44
CA LEU A 263 -26.89 45.94 16.72
C LEU A 263 -26.79 44.99 17.93
N ASP A 264 -25.80 45.22 18.80
CA ASP A 264 -26.00 46.10 19.96
C ASP A 264 -24.70 46.39 20.72
N GLN A 265 -24.78 47.48 21.47
CA GLN A 265 -23.71 48.34 21.97
C GLN A 265 -23.23 47.93 23.39
N GLN A 266 -21.98 48.29 23.70
CA GLN A 266 -21.39 48.52 25.04
C GLN A 266 -20.91 47.31 25.86
N HIS A 267 -19.60 47.15 26.05
CA HIS A 267 -18.83 47.78 27.14
C HIS A 267 -17.35 47.32 27.13
N CYS A 268 -16.47 48.27 27.41
CA CYS A 268 -15.01 48.15 27.49
C CYS A 268 -14.52 47.21 28.60
N CYS A 269 -13.33 46.62 28.41
CA CYS A 269 -12.22 46.70 29.38
C CYS A 269 -10.90 46.21 28.74
N SER A 270 -9.91 47.11 28.79
CA SER A 270 -8.52 46.98 28.39
C SER A 270 -7.70 46.06 29.31
N SER A 271 -6.73 45.33 28.77
CA SER A 271 -5.45 45.07 29.45
C SER A 271 -4.34 44.69 28.45
N ASN A 272 -3.24 45.46 28.52
CA ASN A 272 -1.96 45.21 27.87
C ASN A 272 -1.15 44.18 28.66
N CYS A 273 -0.36 43.32 28.00
CA CYS A 273 1.07 43.17 28.31
C CYS A 273 1.84 42.26 27.34
N SER A 274 2.78 42.89 26.62
CA SER A 274 4.19 42.51 26.41
C SER A 274 4.62 41.07 26.10
N SER A 275 5.13 40.94 24.87
CA SER A 275 6.39 40.32 24.43
C SER A 275 7.25 39.58 25.45
N SER A 276 7.69 38.38 25.08
CA SER A 276 8.95 37.77 25.55
C SER A 276 9.53 36.88 24.46
N GLU A 277 10.65 37.33 23.89
CA GLU A 277 11.55 36.51 23.08
C GLU A 277 12.27 35.49 23.98
N ILE A 278 12.31 34.22 23.58
CA ILE A 278 13.28 33.26 24.09
C ILE A 278 13.90 32.50 22.90
N THR A 279 15.12 32.89 22.60
CA THR A 279 16.08 32.16 21.75
C THR A 279 16.62 30.97 22.53
N THR A 280 16.48 29.73 22.03
CA THR A 280 17.35 28.61 22.45
C THR A 280 17.59 27.59 21.32
N THR A 281 18.80 27.70 20.75
CA THR A 281 19.75 26.61 20.41
C THR A 281 19.23 25.31 19.80
N SER A 282 19.49 25.15 18.50
CA SER A 282 19.54 23.87 17.79
C SER A 282 20.74 23.03 18.24
N ALA A 283 20.49 21.90 18.90
CA ALA A 283 21.51 20.90 19.21
C ALA A 283 21.57 19.83 18.10
N SER A 284 22.68 19.80 17.39
CA SER A 284 23.01 18.81 16.37
C SER A 284 23.42 17.49 17.05
N HIS A 285 22.53 16.52 17.12
CA HIS A 285 22.90 15.15 17.48
C HIS A 285 23.34 14.40 16.22
N ASN A 286 24.64 14.14 16.09
CA ASN A 286 25.18 13.19 15.11
C ASN A 286 26.46 12.58 15.68
N ILE A 287 26.45 11.26 15.86
CA ILE A 287 27.59 10.31 15.73
C ILE A 287 27.08 8.86 15.88
N ALA A 288 26.04 8.60 16.68
CA ALA A 288 25.48 7.25 16.88
C ALA A 288 24.45 6.79 15.83
N ASP A 289 23.86 7.70 15.04
CA ASP A 289 22.80 7.38 14.08
C ASP A 289 23.28 6.95 12.69
N ASN A 290 24.52 7.28 12.32
CA ASN A 290 25.09 6.92 11.03
C ASN A 290 25.28 5.40 10.85
N ILE A 291 25.49 4.65 11.94
CA ILE A 291 25.75 3.20 11.87
C ILE A 291 24.49 2.44 11.41
N SER A 292 23.30 2.84 11.90
CA SER A 292 22.05 2.17 11.52
C SER A 292 21.57 2.55 10.11
N LEU A 293 21.77 3.81 9.69
CA LEU A 293 21.53 4.20 8.29
C LEU A 293 22.50 3.49 7.36
N HIS A 294 23.77 3.40 7.72
CA HIS A 294 24.76 2.70 6.91
C HIS A 294 24.42 1.20 6.77
N GLN A 295 23.95 0.53 7.83
CA GLN A 295 23.49 -0.87 7.75
C GLN A 295 22.25 -1.06 6.87
N LEU A 296 21.32 -0.10 6.87
CA LEU A 296 20.14 -0.14 6.01
C LEU A 296 20.47 0.22 4.55
N LEU A 297 21.33 1.22 4.32
CA LEU A 297 21.72 1.73 3.01
C LEU A 297 22.75 0.81 2.31
N TYR A 298 23.58 0.11 3.07
CA TYR A 298 24.62 -0.79 2.59
C TYR A 298 24.56 -2.16 3.29
N PRO A 299 23.53 -2.98 3.01
CA PRO A 299 23.47 -4.32 3.56
C PRO A 299 24.62 -5.17 3.00
N GLN A 300 25.37 -5.81 3.89
CA GLN A 300 26.47 -6.71 3.53
C GLN A 300 25.96 -7.89 2.67
N PRO A 301 26.71 -8.33 1.64
CA PRO A 301 26.32 -9.49 0.84
C PRO A 301 26.24 -10.74 1.73
N ALA A 302 25.21 -11.56 1.51
CA ALA A 302 25.06 -12.83 2.21
C ALA A 302 26.31 -13.71 1.99
N PRO A 303 26.82 -14.38 3.04
CA PRO A 303 27.97 -15.26 2.88
C PRO A 303 27.65 -16.36 1.86
N PRO A 304 28.59 -16.72 0.97
CA PRO A 304 28.33 -17.69 -0.07
C PRO A 304 27.89 -19.01 0.56
N GLN A 305 26.71 -19.49 0.17
CA GLN A 305 26.23 -20.80 0.53
C GLN A 305 27.26 -21.82 0.04
N LYS A 306 27.97 -22.47 0.97
CA LYS A 306 28.87 -23.58 0.67
C LYS A 306 28.08 -24.65 -0.08
N ARG A 307 28.25 -24.72 -1.40
CA ARG A 307 27.82 -25.87 -2.21
C ARG A 307 28.46 -27.11 -1.59
N ARG A 308 27.63 -27.97 -0.98
CA ARG A 308 28.06 -29.31 -0.56
C ARG A 308 28.47 -30.07 -1.82
N LYS A 309 29.73 -30.50 -1.88
CA LYS A 309 30.20 -31.45 -2.90
C LYS A 309 29.41 -32.74 -2.73
N LEU A 310 28.73 -33.18 -3.80
CA LEU A 310 28.22 -34.54 -3.90
C LEU A 310 29.44 -35.45 -4.05
N ASN A 311 29.66 -36.34 -3.09
CA ASN A 311 30.60 -37.44 -3.24
C ASN A 311 29.91 -38.58 -3.99
N ASP A 312 30.66 -39.16 -4.92
CA ASP A 312 30.37 -40.36 -5.70
C ASP A 312 29.85 -41.51 -4.85
N LEU A 313 28.82 -42.20 -5.36
CA LEU A 313 28.53 -43.61 -5.13
C LEU A 313 27.38 -44.02 -6.06
N CYS A 314 27.70 -44.75 -7.13
CA CYS A 314 27.05 -46.02 -7.53
C CYS A 314 27.31 -46.30 -9.03
N THR A 315 28.46 -46.89 -9.35
CA THR A 315 28.61 -47.70 -10.56
C THR A 315 28.03 -49.09 -10.26
N GLN A 316 26.78 -49.31 -10.64
CA GLN A 316 26.22 -50.65 -10.76
C GLN A 316 26.44 -51.18 -12.18
N ASN A 317 27.06 -52.35 -12.21
CA ASN A 317 27.37 -53.20 -13.33
C ASN A 317 26.20 -53.37 -14.32
N ILE A 318 26.47 -53.12 -15.60
CA ILE A 318 25.72 -53.72 -16.70
C ILE A 318 26.72 -54.56 -17.49
N GLN A 319 26.61 -55.89 -17.34
CA GLN A 319 27.25 -56.88 -18.19
C GLN A 319 26.61 -56.82 -19.58
N LEU A 320 27.41 -56.58 -20.61
CA LEU A 320 27.07 -56.91 -21.99
C LEU A 320 27.97 -58.05 -22.43
N SER A 321 27.34 -59.18 -22.69
CA SER A 321 27.92 -60.44 -23.16
C SER A 321 28.51 -60.28 -24.55
N GLN A 322 29.79 -60.62 -24.69
CA GLN A 322 30.41 -60.93 -25.96
C GLN A 322 29.92 -62.29 -26.45
N ALA A 323 29.38 -62.33 -27.67
CA ALA A 323 29.16 -63.56 -28.42
C ALA A 323 30.15 -63.59 -29.58
N GLN A 324 31.10 -64.51 -29.53
CA GLN A 324 31.85 -65.03 -30.67
C GLN A 324 32.04 -66.54 -30.46
N HIS A 325 31.44 -67.36 -31.33
CA HIS A 325 32.16 -68.30 -32.21
C HIS A 325 31.22 -69.31 -32.89
N CYS A 326 31.09 -69.19 -34.21
CA CYS A 326 31.25 -70.21 -35.27
C CYS A 326 30.63 -69.67 -36.55
#